data_AF-A0A7S2GNW3-F1
#
_entry.id   AF-A0A7S2GNW3-F1
#
_cell.length_a   1.000
_cell.length_b   1.000
_cell.length_c   1.000
_cell.angle_alpha   90.00
_cell.angle_beta   90.00
_cell.angle_gamma   90.00
#
_symmetry.space_group_name_H-M   'P 1'
#
loop_
_entity.id
_entity.type
_entity.pdbx_description
1 polymer ?
#
loop_
_entity_poly.entity_id
_entity_poly.type
_entity_poly.pdbx_seq_one_letter_code
_entity_poly.pdbx_strand_id
1 'polypeptide(L)'
;TPHPLTGAPELSAKSLQPLQLAVQFIRVSTDAKVVRLEGCNLQGTSHNKDDKVEQEVIRLVKKFGASKDARYAREVSLVGNKFESEFAKKIIEAAYWERARGPDKDNPPKLSLDLRRNRIRAPQHLMDELRAGRNAGGSISVATIDDPAEEREKALIVVDLNDQVDRSVTPCRGMRVPEAKPPRPSPPR
;
A
#
# COMPACT_ATOMS: atom_id res chain seq x y z
N THR A 1 18.31 -10.20 -37.86
CA THR A 1 18.57 -10.28 -36.40
C THR A 1 17.36 -9.72 -35.67
N PRO A 2 16.56 -10.51 -34.94
CA PRO A 2 15.43 -9.96 -34.23
C PRO A 2 15.88 -9.35 -32.90
N HIS A 3 15.43 -8.13 -32.61
CA HIS A 3 15.65 -7.45 -31.34
C HIS A 3 14.75 -8.06 -30.25
N PRO A 4 15.22 -8.22 -28.99
CA PRO A 4 14.35 -8.62 -27.92
C PRO A 4 13.48 -7.43 -27.50
N LEU A 5 12.16 -7.61 -27.63
CA LEU A 5 11.16 -6.75 -27.02
C LEU A 5 11.36 -6.80 -25.50
N THR A 6 11.71 -5.66 -24.93
CA THR A 6 11.71 -5.39 -23.48
C THR A 6 10.29 -5.59 -22.93
N GLY A 7 9.95 -6.83 -22.59
CA GLY A 7 8.79 -7.14 -21.78
C GLY A 7 9.00 -6.59 -20.38
N ALA A 8 8.05 -5.80 -19.88
CA ALA A 8 7.95 -5.49 -18.46
C ALA A 8 8.02 -6.82 -17.68
N PRO A 9 8.75 -6.89 -16.56
CA PRO A 9 8.82 -8.12 -15.80
C PRO A 9 7.41 -8.43 -15.30
N GLU A 10 6.78 -9.47 -15.86
CA GLU A 10 5.64 -10.10 -15.24
C GLU A 10 6.07 -10.44 -13.81
N LEU A 11 5.43 -9.81 -12.83
CA LEU A 11 5.48 -10.27 -11.45
C LEU A 11 5.01 -11.72 -11.47
N SER A 12 5.96 -12.66 -11.43
CA SER A 12 5.69 -14.08 -11.39
C SER A 12 4.58 -14.32 -10.37
N ALA A 13 3.52 -15.04 -10.73
CA ALA A 13 2.40 -15.34 -9.83
C ALA A 13 2.84 -15.85 -8.42
N LYS A 14 4.07 -16.39 -8.32
CA LYS A 14 4.73 -16.79 -7.08
C LYS A 14 5.05 -15.64 -6.11
N SER A 15 5.29 -14.41 -6.57
CA SER A 15 5.58 -13.26 -5.70
C SER A 15 4.32 -12.63 -5.07
N LEU A 16 3.16 -12.88 -5.67
CA LEU A 16 1.87 -12.33 -5.23
C LEU A 16 1.16 -13.23 -4.20
N GLN A 17 1.35 -14.54 -4.30
CA GLN A 17 0.71 -15.53 -3.44
C GLN A 17 0.85 -15.22 -1.92
N PRO A 18 2.00 -14.77 -1.41
CA PRO A 18 2.12 -14.39 0.00
C PRO A 18 1.21 -13.22 0.40
N LEU A 19 1.10 -12.21 -0.46
CA LEU A 19 0.20 -11.07 -0.22
C LEU A 19 -1.25 -11.53 -0.19
N GLN A 20 -1.66 -12.36 -1.14
CA GLN A 20 -3.03 -12.88 -1.21
C GLN A 20 -3.39 -13.71 0.02
N LEU A 21 -2.47 -14.57 0.48
CA LEU A 21 -2.67 -15.37 1.70
C LEU A 21 -2.73 -14.48 2.95
N ALA A 22 -1.87 -13.47 3.05
CA ALA A 22 -1.90 -12.53 4.17
C ALA A 22 -3.22 -11.73 4.20
N VAL A 23 -3.65 -11.20 3.06
CA VAL A 23 -4.93 -10.49 2.94
C VAL A 23 -6.10 -11.41 3.28
N GLN A 24 -6.11 -12.64 2.75
CA GLN A 24 -7.15 -13.61 3.05
C GLN A 24 -7.20 -13.93 4.55
N PHE A 25 -6.04 -14.15 5.18
CA PHE A 25 -5.95 -14.42 6.61
C PHE A 25 -6.50 -13.25 7.45
N ILE A 26 -6.10 -12.01 7.14
CA ILE A 26 -6.61 -10.81 7.80
C ILE A 26 -8.14 -10.71 7.65
N ARG A 27 -8.65 -10.96 6.45
CA ARG A 27 -10.08 -10.82 6.16
C ARG A 27 -10.95 -11.89 6.81
N VAL A 28 -10.39 -13.06 7.09
CA VAL A 28 -11.06 -14.13 7.86
C VAL A 28 -10.90 -13.91 9.37
N SER A 29 -9.79 -13.33 9.80
CA SER A 29 -9.52 -12.96 11.20
C SER A 29 -10.24 -11.65 11.56
N THR A 30 -11.51 -11.74 11.95
CA THR A 30 -12.41 -10.60 12.27
C THR A 30 -11.92 -9.68 13.41
N ASP A 31 -10.86 -10.06 14.13
CA ASP A 31 -10.26 -9.25 15.20
C ASP A 31 -9.04 -8.42 14.76
N ALA A 32 -8.60 -8.54 13.50
CA ALA A 32 -7.48 -7.76 12.98
C ALA A 32 -7.85 -6.27 12.85
N LYS A 33 -7.41 -5.44 13.80
CA LYS A 33 -7.63 -3.98 13.78
C LYS A 33 -6.46 -3.22 13.15
N VAL A 34 -5.27 -3.80 13.22
CA VAL A 34 -4.01 -3.21 12.78
C VAL A 34 -3.37 -4.15 11.78
N VAL A 35 -3.05 -3.62 10.60
CA VAL A 35 -2.40 -4.35 9.51
C VAL A 35 -1.11 -3.62 9.16
N ARG A 36 0.02 -4.34 9.07
CA ARG A 36 1.31 -3.78 8.70
C ARG A 36 1.94 -4.60 7.58
N LEU A 37 2.09 -4.00 6.40
CA LEU A 37 2.77 -4.55 5.23
C LEU A 37 3.92 -3.61 4.86
N GLU A 38 4.89 -3.52 5.75
CA GLU A 38 5.99 -2.56 5.66
C GLU A 38 7.20 -3.16 4.94
N GLY A 39 7.83 -2.39 4.04
CA GLY A 39 9.06 -2.81 3.36
C GLY A 39 8.90 -4.06 2.50
N CYS A 40 7.66 -4.44 2.16
CA CYS A 40 7.35 -5.67 1.42
C CYS A 40 7.67 -5.58 -0.08
N ASN A 41 8.27 -4.46 -0.52
CA ASN A 41 8.60 -4.21 -1.92
C ASN A 41 7.36 -4.32 -2.85
N LEU A 42 6.18 -3.99 -2.31
CA LEU A 42 4.94 -3.97 -3.07
C LEU A 42 4.94 -2.80 -4.05
N GLN A 43 4.46 -3.06 -5.25
CA GLN A 43 4.30 -2.05 -6.29
C GLN A 43 2.94 -2.26 -6.93
N GLY A 44 2.08 -1.25 -6.85
CA GLY A 44 0.87 -1.16 -7.65
C GLY A 44 1.16 -0.36 -8.92
N THR A 45 0.52 -0.74 -10.02
CA THR A 45 0.56 -0.05 -11.30
C THR A 45 -0.80 0.62 -11.52
N SER A 46 -0.82 1.95 -11.54
CA SER A 46 -2.06 2.73 -11.68
C SER A 46 -2.79 2.48 -13.01
N HIS A 47 -2.06 1.97 -14.02
CA HIS A 47 -2.51 1.79 -15.40
C HIS A 47 -3.11 0.41 -15.71
N ASN A 48 -3.04 -0.55 -14.79
CA ASN A 48 -3.57 -1.89 -15.02
C ASN A 48 -4.71 -2.21 -14.04
N LYS A 49 -5.94 -2.34 -14.55
CA LYS A 49 -7.10 -2.74 -13.74
C LYS A 49 -6.97 -4.17 -13.19
N ASP A 50 -6.12 -4.98 -13.83
CA ASP A 50 -5.79 -6.34 -13.40
C ASP A 50 -4.56 -6.39 -12.49
N ASP A 51 -4.09 -5.23 -11.99
CA ASP A 51 -3.05 -5.21 -11.00
C ASP A 51 -3.54 -5.84 -9.69
N LYS A 52 -3.10 -7.08 -9.47
CA LYS A 52 -3.51 -7.87 -8.33
C LYS A 52 -2.96 -7.31 -7.01
N VAL A 53 -1.80 -6.65 -7.00
CA VAL A 53 -1.28 -5.98 -5.80
C VAL A 53 -2.21 -4.85 -5.41
N GLU A 54 -2.62 -4.04 -6.40
CA GLU A 54 -3.62 -2.98 -6.18
C GLU A 54 -4.92 -3.52 -5.61
N GLN A 55 -5.45 -4.58 -6.20
CA GLN A 55 -6.69 -5.19 -5.75
C GLN A 55 -6.60 -5.74 -4.32
N GLU A 56 -5.51 -6.44 -3.96
CA GLU A 56 -5.37 -6.99 -2.61
C GLU A 56 -5.21 -5.89 -1.55
N VAL A 57 -4.42 -4.84 -1.84
CA VAL A 57 -4.25 -3.73 -0.89
C VAL A 57 -5.56 -2.94 -0.72
N ILE A 58 -6.31 -2.72 -1.81
CA ILE A 58 -7.65 -2.11 -1.74
C ILE A 58 -8.60 -2.97 -0.90
N ARG A 59 -8.52 -4.32 -1.00
CA ARG A 59 -9.35 -5.21 -0.17
C ARG A 59 -9.05 -5.10 1.33
N LEU A 60 -7.85 -4.69 1.73
CA LEU A 60 -7.50 -4.52 3.15
C LEU A 60 -8.16 -3.30 3.79
N VAL A 61 -8.30 -2.20 3.03
CA VAL A 61 -8.90 -0.96 3.55
C VAL A 61 -10.43 -0.97 3.51
N LYS A 62 -11.02 -1.97 2.86
CA LYS A 62 -12.46 -2.21 2.77
C LYS A 62 -12.99 -3.04 3.94
N LYS A 63 -14.32 -3.10 4.09
CA LYS A 63 -14.97 -3.92 5.11
C LYS A 63 -14.72 -5.41 4.82
N PHE A 64 -14.37 -6.19 5.83
CA PHE A 64 -14.13 -7.63 5.73
C PHE A 64 -14.83 -8.41 6.84
N GLY A 65 -15.07 -9.70 6.62
CA GLY A 65 -15.97 -10.51 7.44
C GLY A 65 -17.38 -10.60 6.84
N ALA A 66 -18.19 -11.53 7.36
CA ALA A 66 -19.52 -11.80 6.84
C ALA A 66 -20.61 -11.27 7.79
N SER A 67 -21.69 -10.73 7.20
CA SER A 67 -22.91 -10.36 7.92
C SER A 67 -22.66 -9.41 9.11
N LYS A 68 -22.97 -9.83 10.34
CA LYS A 68 -22.91 -9.02 11.57
C LYS A 68 -21.51 -8.84 12.13
N ASP A 69 -20.57 -9.72 11.79
CA ASP A 69 -19.18 -9.68 12.28
C ASP A 69 -18.24 -8.94 11.33
N ALA A 70 -18.77 -8.32 10.28
CA ALA A 70 -17.98 -7.59 9.32
C ALA A 70 -17.36 -6.34 9.98
N ARG A 71 -16.05 -6.18 9.87
CA ARG A 71 -15.25 -5.13 10.51
C ARG A 71 -14.41 -4.37 9.50
N TYR A 72 -13.87 -3.24 9.95
CA TYR A 72 -12.90 -2.44 9.23
C TYR A 72 -11.55 -2.51 9.95
N ALA A 73 -10.47 -2.50 9.17
CA ALA A 73 -9.16 -2.15 9.71
C ALA A 73 -9.21 -0.71 10.23
N ARG A 74 -8.62 -0.48 11.40
CA ARG A 74 -8.46 0.85 12.01
C ARG A 74 -7.11 1.46 11.70
N GLU A 75 -6.10 0.62 11.53
CA GLU A 75 -4.75 1.04 11.17
C GLU A 75 -4.22 0.16 10.05
N VAL A 76 -3.72 0.78 8.99
CA VAL A 76 -3.08 0.10 7.87
C VAL A 76 -1.76 0.80 7.60
N SER A 77 -0.65 0.10 7.85
CA SER A 77 0.70 0.58 7.55
C SER A 77 1.23 -0.07 6.28
N LEU A 78 1.60 0.78 5.32
CA LEU A 78 2.14 0.41 4.01
C LEU A 78 3.51 1.09 3.80
N VAL A 79 4.22 1.36 4.88
CA VAL A 79 5.49 2.11 4.88
C VAL A 79 6.54 1.41 4.02
N GLY A 80 7.32 2.19 3.25
CA GLY A 80 8.51 1.65 2.59
C GLY A 80 8.22 0.76 1.38
N ASN A 81 7.04 0.86 0.79
CA ASN A 81 6.72 0.20 -0.48
C ASN A 81 7.02 1.12 -1.68
N LYS A 82 6.58 0.72 -2.89
CA LYS A 82 6.83 1.44 -4.14
C LYS A 82 5.58 2.10 -4.70
N PHE A 83 4.70 2.56 -3.82
CA PHE A 83 3.43 3.14 -4.21
C PHE A 83 3.58 4.56 -4.72
N GLU A 84 2.89 4.87 -5.82
CA GLU A 84 2.88 6.18 -6.47
C GLU A 84 1.60 6.96 -6.13
N SER A 85 1.54 8.25 -6.46
CA SER A 85 0.44 9.15 -6.08
C SER A 85 -0.93 8.66 -6.54
N GLU A 86 -1.05 8.18 -7.78
CA GLU A 86 -2.29 7.63 -8.32
C GLU A 86 -2.77 6.40 -7.53
N PHE A 87 -1.83 5.56 -7.10
CA PHE A 87 -2.16 4.37 -6.32
C PHE A 87 -2.60 4.74 -4.90
N ALA A 88 -1.88 5.67 -4.26
CA ALA A 88 -2.26 6.21 -2.95
C ALA A 88 -3.66 6.85 -3.00
N LYS A 89 -3.96 7.62 -4.06
CA LYS A 89 -5.28 8.20 -4.32
C LYS A 89 -6.38 7.14 -4.31
N LYS A 90 -6.23 6.08 -5.11
CA LYS A 90 -7.20 4.99 -5.20
C LYS A 90 -7.43 4.29 -3.86
N ILE A 91 -6.38 4.06 -3.07
CA ILE A 91 -6.51 3.44 -1.73
C ILE A 91 -7.33 4.34 -0.81
N ILE A 92 -7.01 5.64 -0.75
CA ILE A 92 -7.70 6.60 0.11
C ILE A 92 -9.17 6.73 -0.31
N GLU A 93 -9.44 6.84 -1.60
CA GLU A 93 -10.80 6.88 -2.16
C GLU A 93 -11.58 5.61 -1.81
N ALA A 94 -11.00 4.43 -2.04
CA ALA A 94 -11.64 3.16 -1.74
C ALA A 94 -11.96 3.03 -0.24
N ALA A 95 -11.01 3.41 0.62
CA ALA A 95 -11.19 3.40 2.07
C ALA A 95 -12.31 4.33 2.53
N TYR A 96 -12.38 5.53 1.96
CA TYR A 96 -13.38 6.54 2.28
C TYR A 96 -14.77 6.11 1.81
N TRP A 97 -14.93 5.75 0.54
CA TRP A 97 -16.25 5.42 -0.01
C TRP A 97 -16.86 4.18 0.61
N GLU A 98 -16.04 3.19 0.98
CA GLU A 98 -16.50 2.01 1.71
C GLU A 98 -17.09 2.35 3.08
N ARG A 99 -16.56 3.40 3.73
CA ARG A 99 -17.06 3.87 5.03
C ARG A 99 -18.24 4.83 4.88
N ALA A 100 -18.16 5.75 3.92
CA ALA A 100 -19.17 6.79 3.69
C ALA A 100 -20.47 6.25 3.06
N ARG A 101 -20.39 5.18 2.27
CA ARG A 101 -21.56 4.55 1.61
C ARG A 101 -21.88 3.15 2.18
N GLY A 102 -21.12 2.71 3.18
CA GLY A 102 -21.29 1.41 3.82
C GLY A 102 -22.51 1.37 4.75
N PRO A 103 -22.82 0.18 5.31
CA PRO A 103 -23.89 0.03 6.29
C PRO A 103 -23.65 0.83 7.58
N ASP A 104 -22.39 1.13 7.91
CA ASP A 104 -22.00 1.87 9.11
C ASP A 104 -21.82 3.38 8.86
N LYS A 105 -22.43 3.92 7.80
CA LYS A 105 -22.28 5.33 7.39
C LYS A 105 -22.66 6.35 8.47
N ASP A 106 -23.52 5.97 9.41
CA ASP A 106 -24.01 6.85 10.48
C ASP A 106 -22.97 7.01 11.60
N ASN A 107 -22.06 6.04 11.76
CA ASN A 107 -20.92 6.13 12.66
C ASN A 107 -19.70 5.36 12.10
N PRO A 108 -19.08 5.88 11.03
CA PRO A 108 -18.08 5.13 10.31
C PRO A 108 -16.75 5.09 11.09
N PRO A 109 -16.08 3.93 11.18
CA PRO A 109 -14.84 3.81 11.93
C PRO A 109 -13.70 4.53 11.20
N LYS A 110 -12.95 5.35 11.95
CA LYS A 110 -11.77 6.05 11.45
C LYS A 110 -10.68 5.07 10.99
N LEU A 111 -9.95 5.46 9.95
CA LEU A 111 -8.76 4.76 9.46
C LEU A 111 -7.53 5.64 9.63
N SER A 112 -6.50 5.10 10.26
CA SER A 112 -5.13 5.60 10.13
C SER A 112 -4.42 4.83 9.03
N LEU A 113 -3.91 5.54 8.03
CA LEU A 113 -3.22 4.98 6.88
C LEU A 113 -1.79 5.54 6.82
N ASP A 114 -0.80 4.71 7.09
CA ASP A 114 0.61 5.10 7.01
C ASP A 114 1.18 4.75 5.63
N LEU A 115 1.47 5.78 4.83
CA LEU A 115 2.04 5.70 3.49
C LEU A 115 3.46 6.30 3.45
N ARG A 116 4.14 6.45 4.59
CA ARG A 116 5.50 6.98 4.61
C ARG A 116 6.47 6.17 3.77
N ARG A 117 7.56 6.81 3.31
CA ARG A 117 8.65 6.14 2.59
C ARG A 117 8.20 5.40 1.32
N ASN A 118 7.11 5.85 0.70
CA ASN A 118 6.67 5.42 -0.62
C ASN A 118 7.21 6.37 -1.70
N ARG A 119 6.72 6.23 -2.94
CA ARG A 119 7.13 7.04 -4.09
C ARG A 119 6.05 8.04 -4.49
N ILE A 120 5.37 8.62 -3.50
CA ILE A 120 4.27 9.56 -3.72
C ILE A 120 4.87 10.93 -4.03
N ARG A 121 4.74 11.36 -5.29
CA ARG A 121 5.17 12.68 -5.74
C ARG A 121 4.11 13.72 -5.39
N ALA A 122 4.56 14.88 -4.91
CA ALA A 122 3.70 15.99 -4.51
C ALA A 122 2.55 15.56 -3.58
N PRO A 123 2.84 15.04 -2.37
CA PRO A 123 1.83 14.55 -1.44
C PRO A 123 0.78 15.62 -1.08
N GLN A 124 1.19 16.89 -0.97
CA GLN A 124 0.25 17.98 -0.70
C GLN A 124 -0.76 18.17 -1.83
N HIS A 125 -0.32 18.12 -3.09
CA HIS A 125 -1.22 18.22 -4.24
C HIS A 125 -2.24 17.07 -4.27
N LEU A 126 -1.81 15.85 -3.93
CA LEU A 126 -2.70 14.71 -3.78
C LEU A 126 -3.79 14.98 -2.71
N MET A 127 -3.40 15.51 -1.55
CA MET A 127 -4.35 15.83 -0.47
C MET A 127 -5.31 16.95 -0.88
N ASP A 128 -4.83 17.97 -1.56
CA ASP A 128 -5.65 19.06 -2.08
C ASP A 128 -6.68 18.56 -3.10
N GLU A 129 -6.29 17.66 -4.01
CA GLU A 129 -7.23 17.03 -4.94
C GLU A 129 -8.33 16.23 -4.22
N LEU A 130 -7.95 15.44 -3.22
CA LEU A 130 -8.87 14.63 -2.41
C LEU A 130 -9.88 15.51 -1.65
N ARG A 131 -9.41 16.59 -1.02
CA ARG A 131 -10.24 17.53 -0.27
C ARG A 131 -11.12 18.39 -1.17
N ALA A 132 -10.59 18.86 -2.31
CA ALA A 132 -11.32 19.65 -3.29
C ALA A 132 -12.37 18.83 -4.06
N GLY A 133 -12.39 17.50 -3.92
CA GLY A 133 -13.36 16.65 -4.58
C GLY A 133 -13.17 16.59 -6.09
N ARG A 134 -11.94 16.74 -6.59
CA ARG A 134 -11.58 16.56 -8.01
C ARG A 134 -11.57 15.08 -8.43
N ASN A 135 -12.40 14.27 -7.78
CA ASN A 135 -12.48 12.83 -7.89
C ASN A 135 -13.91 12.43 -8.26
N ALA A 136 -14.08 11.24 -8.82
CA ALA A 136 -15.37 10.75 -9.32
C ALA A 136 -16.50 10.67 -8.28
N GLY A 137 -16.21 10.84 -6.99
CA GLY A 137 -17.18 10.75 -5.90
C GLY A 137 -17.47 12.04 -5.12
N GLY A 138 -16.75 13.13 -5.36
CA GLY A 138 -16.84 14.37 -4.57
C GLY A 138 -15.76 14.50 -3.49
N SER A 139 -15.92 15.45 -2.57
CA SER A 139 -14.94 15.76 -1.53
C SER A 139 -14.81 14.64 -0.49
N ILE A 140 -13.58 14.41 -0.06
CA ILE A 140 -13.21 13.35 0.88
C ILE A 140 -12.80 13.97 2.20
N SER A 141 -13.39 13.49 3.31
CA SER A 141 -12.97 13.87 4.66
C SER A 141 -11.66 13.16 5.03
N VAL A 142 -10.55 13.79 4.64
CA VAL A 142 -9.18 13.30 4.84
C VAL A 142 -8.30 14.36 5.49
N ALA A 143 -7.51 13.93 6.47
CA ALA A 143 -6.48 14.74 7.12
C ALA A 143 -5.10 14.07 7.02
N THR A 144 -4.06 14.88 7.08
CA THR A 144 -2.68 14.42 7.28
C THR A 144 -2.35 14.35 8.78
N ILE A 145 -1.26 13.66 9.13
CA ILE A 145 -0.78 13.66 10.51
C ILE A 145 -0.30 15.04 10.99
N ASP A 146 0.10 15.91 10.05
CA ASP A 146 0.60 17.25 10.30
C ASP A 146 -0.52 18.30 10.45
N ASP A 147 -1.75 17.95 10.09
CA ASP A 147 -2.92 18.81 10.27
C ASP A 147 -3.25 19.02 11.77
N PRO A 148 -3.95 20.10 12.13
CA PRO A 148 -4.42 20.35 13.48
C PRO A 148 -5.22 19.16 14.06
N ALA A 149 -5.12 18.95 15.38
CA ALA A 149 -5.80 17.85 16.06
C ALA A 149 -7.32 17.83 15.82
N GLU A 150 -7.94 19.01 15.76
CA GLU A 150 -9.37 19.15 15.47
C GLU A 150 -9.76 18.65 14.07
N GLU A 151 -8.91 18.89 13.07
CA GLU A 151 -9.14 18.42 11.70
C GLU A 151 -8.94 16.91 11.61
N ARG A 152 -7.89 16.39 12.25
CA ARG A 152 -7.63 14.94 12.34
C ARG A 152 -8.75 14.20 13.06
N GLU A 153 -9.38 14.84 14.05
CA GLU A 153 -10.53 14.26 14.76
C GLU A 153 -11.81 14.29 13.92
N LYS A 154 -11.99 15.29 13.05
CA LYS A 154 -13.15 15.34 12.14
C LYS A 154 -12.97 14.45 10.91
N ALA A 155 -11.73 14.17 10.52
CA ALA A 155 -11.41 13.36 9.36
C ALA A 155 -11.79 11.89 9.56
N LEU A 156 -12.29 11.28 8.48
CA LEU A 156 -12.60 9.85 8.47
C LEU A 156 -11.34 9.02 8.18
N ILE A 157 -10.46 9.55 7.33
CA ILE A 157 -9.17 8.95 6.99
C ILE A 157 -8.07 9.92 7.43
N VAL A 158 -7.16 9.45 8.27
CA VAL A 158 -5.93 10.16 8.63
C VAL A 158 -4.77 9.48 7.94
N VAL A 159 -4.00 10.22 7.14
CA VAL A 159 -2.92 9.68 6.31
C VAL A 159 -1.59 10.25 6.77
N ASP A 160 -0.58 9.39 6.87
CA ASP A 160 0.81 9.81 7.01
C ASP A 160 1.53 9.70 5.66
N LEU A 161 1.95 10.83 5.12
CA LEU A 161 2.63 10.95 3.83
C LEU A 161 4.08 11.43 3.98
N ASN A 162 4.66 11.38 5.18
CA ASN A 162 6.02 11.85 5.41
C ASN A 162 7.10 10.97 4.76
N ASP A 163 8.31 11.50 4.65
CA ASP A 163 9.52 10.77 4.24
C ASP A 163 9.44 10.08 2.87
N GLN A 164 8.72 10.65 1.89
CA GLN A 164 8.63 10.07 0.53
C GLN A 164 10.00 9.98 -0.14
N VAL A 165 10.20 8.95 -0.97
CA VAL A 165 11.47 8.66 -1.64
C VAL A 165 11.31 8.66 -3.17
N ASP A 166 12.26 9.28 -3.88
CA ASP A 166 12.23 9.35 -5.35
C ASP A 166 12.56 8.02 -6.03
N ARG A 167 13.36 7.19 -5.37
CA ARG A 167 13.74 5.84 -5.82
C ARG A 167 13.56 4.89 -4.64
N SER A 168 13.10 3.67 -4.91
CA SER A 168 12.93 2.68 -3.83
C SER A 168 14.23 2.52 -3.07
N VAL A 169 14.15 2.49 -1.75
CA VAL A 169 15.20 1.90 -0.92
C VAL A 169 15.37 0.48 -1.44
N THR A 170 16.48 0.25 -2.15
CA THR A 170 16.85 -1.12 -2.54
C THR A 170 16.99 -1.85 -1.20
N PRO A 171 16.29 -2.97 -0.95
CA PRO A 171 16.54 -3.71 0.28
C PRO A 171 18.04 -3.98 0.27
N CYS A 172 18.75 -3.58 1.34
CA CYS A 172 20.17 -3.79 1.46
C CYS A 172 20.43 -5.26 1.14
N ARG A 173 21.00 -5.49 -0.04
CA ARG A 173 21.38 -6.83 -0.50
C ARG A 173 22.32 -7.30 0.61
N GLY A 174 21.88 -8.29 1.39
CA GLY A 174 22.66 -8.84 2.48
C GLY A 174 24.11 -8.94 2.04
N MET A 175 25.02 -8.42 2.86
CA MET A 175 26.45 -8.50 2.62
C MET A 175 26.74 -9.94 2.18
N ARG A 176 27.02 -10.13 0.88
CA ARG A 176 27.68 -11.35 0.44
C ARG A 176 29.02 -11.28 1.12
N VAL A 177 29.18 -12.03 2.21
CA VAL A 177 30.50 -12.43 2.68
C VAL A 177 31.21 -12.97 1.44
N PRO A 178 32.36 -12.40 1.02
CA PRO A 178 33.06 -12.92 -0.13
C PRO A 178 33.44 -14.36 0.19
N GLU A 179 32.78 -15.30 -0.50
CA GLU A 179 33.09 -16.72 -0.46
C GLU A 179 34.53 -16.86 -0.94
N ALA A 180 35.44 -17.13 0.01
CA ALA A 180 36.85 -17.33 -0.28
C ALA A 180 36.96 -18.53 -1.23
N LYS A 181 37.38 -18.27 -2.48
CA LYS A 181 37.70 -19.34 -3.43
C LYS A 181 38.77 -20.24 -2.81
N PRO A 182 38.58 -21.57 -2.76
CA PRO A 182 39.64 -22.46 -2.34
C PRO A 182 40.82 -22.36 -3.32
N PRO A 183 42.07 -22.44 -2.83
CA PRO A 183 43.25 -22.33 -3.68
C PRO A 183 43.29 -23.48 -4.68
N ARG A 184 43.61 -23.16 -5.95
CA ARG A 184 43.81 -24.16 -7.00
C ARG A 184 45.01 -25.05 -6.63
N PRO A 185 44.92 -26.38 -6.81
CA PRO A 185 46.09 -27.24 -6.69
C PRO A 185 47.09 -26.95 -7.80
N SER A 186 48.36 -26.84 -7.42
CA SER A 186 49.50 -26.67 -8.33
C SER A 186 49.63 -27.87 -9.27
N PRO A 187 50.04 -27.69 -10.54
CA PRO A 187 50.27 -28.80 -11.44
C PRO A 187 51.48 -29.65 -10.97
N PRO A 188 51.46 -30.96 -11.22
CA PRO A 188 52.57 -31.85 -10.88
C PRO A 188 53.80 -31.54 -11.72
N ARG A 189 54.98 -31.74 -11.12
CA ARG A 189 56.30 -31.60 -11.76
C ARG A 189 56.57 -32.74 -12.73
#